data_AF-A0A2H6N888-F1
#
_entry.id   AF-A0A2H6N888-F1
#
_cell.length_a   1.000
_cell.length_b   1.000
_cell.length_c   1.000
_cell.angle_alpha   90.00
_cell.angle_beta   90.00
_cell.angle_gamma   90.00
#
_symmetry.space_group_name_H-M   'P 1'
#
loop_
_entity.id
_entity.type
_entity.pdbx_description
1 polymer ?
#
loop_
_entity_poly.entity_id
_entity_poly.type
_entity_poly.pdbx_seq_one_letter_code
_entity_poly.pdbx_strand_id
1 'polypeptide(L)'
;TVYFLKMFRKINLSQYLLLSYYRSTIESALTYCILVWYGSSSVTDKKALQRIIKTAQNIIGLQLPALDNIFTSCCLRKLHNILRDSSHPAYNLCELLPS
;
A
#
# COMPACT_ATOMS: atom_id res chain seq x y z
N THR A 1 5.50 10.29 -10.71
CA THR A 1 4.95 10.47 -9.35
C THR A 1 5.98 10.94 -8.32
N VAL A 2 7.08 10.21 -8.08
CA VAL A 2 8.14 10.66 -7.13
C VAL A 2 8.82 11.97 -7.56
N TYR A 3 8.87 12.26 -8.87
CA TYR A 3 9.32 13.55 -9.39
C TYR A 3 8.58 14.74 -8.76
N PHE A 4 7.24 14.67 -8.66
CA PHE A 4 6.44 15.74 -8.08
C PHE A 4 6.68 15.88 -6.57
N LEU A 5 6.90 14.77 -5.84
CA LEU A 5 7.33 14.85 -4.44
C LEU A 5 8.66 15.64 -4.30
N LYS A 6 9.63 15.39 -5.18
CA LYS A 6 10.89 16.16 -5.19
C LYS A 6 10.65 17.63 -5.49
N MET A 7 9.83 17.93 -6.50
CA MET A 7 9.46 19.30 -6.87
C MET A 7 8.78 20.04 -5.70
N PHE A 8 7.80 19.38 -5.07
CA PHE A 8 7.08 19.93 -3.93
C PHE A 8 7.97 20.18 -2.72
N ARG A 9 8.93 19.27 -2.45
CA ARG A 9 9.93 19.48 -1.41
C ARG A 9 10.81 20.71 -1.70
N LYS A 10 11.19 20.94 -2.96
CA LYS A 10 11.99 22.12 -3.35
C LYS A 10 11.27 23.45 -3.11
N ILE A 11 9.94 23.48 -3.24
CA ILE A 11 9.13 24.68 -2.95
C ILE A 11 8.70 24.76 -1.47
N ASN A 12 9.35 24.01 -0.58
CA ASN A 12 9.10 23.99 0.87
C ASN A 12 7.64 23.69 1.27
N LEU A 13 6.95 22.85 0.49
CA LEU A 13 5.64 22.34 0.92
C LEU A 13 5.75 21.60 2.26
N SER A 14 4.70 21.75 3.06
CA SER A 14 4.64 21.11 4.37
C SER A 14 4.72 19.58 4.24
N GLN A 15 5.32 18.95 5.24
CA GLN A 15 5.46 17.50 5.30
C GLN A 15 4.10 16.79 5.23
N TYR A 16 3.06 17.39 5.82
CA TYR A 16 1.68 16.91 5.77
C TYR A 16 1.12 16.87 4.34
N LEU A 17 1.37 17.91 3.53
CA LEU A 17 0.91 17.96 2.15
C LEU A 17 1.67 16.96 1.27
N LEU A 18 2.98 16.79 1.50
CA LEU A 18 3.77 15.76 0.82
C LEU A 18 3.27 14.35 1.15
N LEU A 19 2.95 14.07 2.42
CA LEU A 19 2.37 12.81 2.85
C LEU A 19 0.99 12.59 2.23
N SER A 20 0.14 13.62 2.22
CA SER A 20 -1.19 13.57 1.61
C SER A 20 -1.12 13.27 0.12
N TYR A 21 -0.18 13.90 -0.60
CA TYR A 21 0.07 13.62 -2.01
C TYR A 21 0.55 12.18 -2.24
N TYR A 22 1.48 11.68 -1.42
CA TYR A 22 1.92 10.28 -1.50
C TYR A 22 0.74 9.31 -1.33
N ARG A 23 -0.08 9.53 -0.29
CA ARG A 23 -1.26 8.70 0.00
C ARG A 23 -2.27 8.68 -1.15
N SER A 24 -2.56 9.84 -1.71
CA SER A 24 -3.59 9.97 -2.75
C SER A 24 -3.13 9.53 -4.15
N THR A 25 -1.83 9.40 -4.40
CA THR A 25 -1.30 9.05 -5.73
C THR A 25 -0.53 7.73 -5.78
N ILE A 26 0.52 7.58 -4.97
CA ILE A 26 1.39 6.40 -5.00
C ILE A 26 0.73 5.27 -4.22
N GLU A 27 0.33 5.54 -2.96
CA GLU A 27 -0.25 4.51 -2.09
C GLU A 27 -1.61 4.04 -2.62
N SER A 28 -2.44 4.96 -3.14
CA SER A 28 -3.72 4.62 -3.76
C SER A 28 -3.55 3.71 -4.98
N ALA A 29 -2.62 4.04 -5.89
CA ALA A 29 -2.33 3.24 -7.08
C ALA A 29 -1.78 1.85 -6.71
N LEU A 30 -0.87 1.78 -5.73
CA LEU A 30 -0.40 0.50 -5.20
C LEU A 30 -1.56 -0.32 -4.65
N THR A 31 -2.38 0.29 -3.79
CA THR A 31 -3.47 -0.38 -3.07
C THR A 31 -4.60 -0.89 -3.97
N TYR A 32 -4.91 -0.17 -5.05
CA TYR A 32 -6.07 -0.43 -5.90
C TYR A 32 -6.17 -1.89 -6.39
N CYS A 33 -5.05 -2.48 -6.79
CA CYS A 33 -5.02 -3.85 -7.32
C CYS A 33 -3.94 -4.74 -6.70
N ILE A 34 -3.36 -4.37 -5.55
CA ILE A 34 -2.24 -5.11 -4.93
C ILE A 34 -2.55 -6.60 -4.74
N LEU A 35 -3.79 -6.95 -4.40
CA LEU A 35 -4.20 -8.34 -4.20
C LEU A 35 -4.10 -9.20 -5.47
N VAL A 36 -4.16 -8.59 -6.65
CA VAL A 36 -4.15 -9.29 -7.95
C VAL A 36 -2.72 -9.56 -8.40
N TRP A 37 -1.83 -8.56 -8.30
CA TRP A 37 -0.49 -8.67 -8.87
C TRP A 37 0.58 -9.07 -7.85
N TYR A 38 0.40 -8.82 -6.54
CA TYR A 38 1.47 -9.04 -5.56
C TYR A 38 1.94 -10.49 -5.48
N GLY A 39 1.04 -11.47 -5.61
CA GLY A 39 1.40 -12.89 -5.64
C GLY A 39 2.19 -13.29 -6.90
N SER A 40 1.83 -12.71 -8.04
CA SER A 40 2.39 -13.03 -9.35
C SER A 40 3.64 -12.23 -9.72
N SER A 41 3.94 -11.15 -8.99
CA SER A 41 5.12 -10.31 -9.25
C SER A 41 6.43 -10.94 -8.80
N SER A 42 7.49 -10.72 -9.57
CA SER A 42 8.82 -11.20 -9.22
C SER A 42 9.38 -10.47 -7.99
N VAL A 43 10.40 -11.07 -7.38
CA VAL A 43 11.18 -10.42 -6.30
C VAL A 43 11.78 -9.09 -6.78
N THR A 44 12.17 -9.02 -8.05
CA THR A 44 12.74 -7.81 -8.66
C THR A 44 11.70 -6.70 -8.76
N ASP A 45 10.47 -7.00 -9.18
CA ASP A 45 9.38 -6.03 -9.27
C ASP A 45 9.04 -5.47 -7.88
N LYS A 46 8.91 -6.36 -6.88
CA LYS A 46 8.65 -5.98 -5.49
C LYS A 46 9.75 -5.06 -4.95
N LYS A 47 11.02 -5.38 -5.22
CA LYS A 47 12.16 -4.53 -4.85
C LYS A 47 12.11 -3.16 -5.55
N ALA A 48 11.71 -3.10 -6.82
CA ALA A 48 11.58 -1.84 -7.55
C ALA A 48 10.49 -0.95 -6.92
N LEU A 49 9.33 -1.51 -6.60
CA LEU A 49 8.25 -0.79 -5.92
C LEU A 49 8.64 -0.35 -4.51
N GLN A 50 9.33 -1.20 -3.75
CA GLN A 50 9.84 -0.83 -2.43
C GLN A 50 10.84 0.33 -2.49
N ARG A 51 11.67 0.42 -3.55
CA ARG A 51 12.57 1.57 -3.76
C ARG A 51 11.80 2.88 -4.01
N ILE A 52 10.66 2.82 -4.69
CA ILE A 52 9.77 3.99 -4.88
C ILE A 52 9.27 4.49 -3.52
N ILE A 53 8.77 3.58 -2.68
CA ILE A 53 8.32 3.88 -1.32
C ILE A 53 9.45 4.48 -0.50
N LYS A 54 10.64 3.86 -0.52
CA LYS A 54 11.81 4.35 0.23
C LYS A 54 12.26 5.74 -0.24
N THR A 55 12.18 6.00 -1.55
CA THR A 55 12.50 7.32 -2.09
C THR A 55 11.49 8.37 -1.63
N ALA A 56 10.20 8.05 -1.66
CA ALA A 56 9.15 8.94 -1.15
C ALA A 56 9.34 9.23 0.35
N GLN A 57 9.63 8.19 1.15
CA GLN A 57 9.94 8.29 2.57
C GLN A 57 11.11 9.25 2.83
N ASN A 58 12.21 9.13 2.07
CA ASN A 58 13.37 10.02 2.22
C ASN A 58 13.04 11.48 1.87
N ILE A 59 12.16 11.72 0.89
CA ILE A 59 11.73 13.08 0.50
C ILE A 59 10.81 13.69 1.54
N ILE A 60 9.87 12.91 2.07
CA ILE A 60 8.89 13.34 3.06
C ILE A 60 9.54 13.50 4.44
N GLY A 61 10.51 12.64 4.78
CA GLY A 61 11.12 12.57 6.11
C GLY A 61 10.23 11.89 7.15
N LEU A 62 9.29 11.03 6.72
CA LEU A 62 8.44 10.22 7.59
C LEU A 62 8.58 8.75 7.20
N GLN A 63 8.40 7.86 8.18
CA GLN A 63 8.28 6.43 7.91
C GLN A 63 7.00 6.18 7.12
N LEU A 64 7.13 5.47 6.00
CA LEU A 64 6.01 5.02 5.17
C LEU A 64 5.86 3.50 5.29
N PRO A 65 4.64 2.97 5.15
CA PRO A 65 4.42 1.53 5.18
C PRO A 65 5.21 0.86 4.05
N ALA A 66 5.94 -0.21 4.36
CA ALA A 66 6.58 -1.01 3.34
C ALA A 66 5.54 -1.73 2.46
N LEU A 67 5.97 -2.18 1.28
CA LEU A 67 5.10 -2.83 0.31
C LEU A 67 4.36 -4.03 0.91
N ASP A 68 5.06 -4.82 1.72
CA ASP A 68 4.50 -6.00 2.39
C ASP A 68 3.45 -5.62 3.43
N ASN A 69 3.64 -4.49 4.13
CA ASN A 69 2.64 -3.96 5.05
C ASN A 69 1.39 -3.48 4.31
N ILE A 70 1.54 -2.84 3.14
CA ILE A 70 0.41 -2.42 2.30
C ILE A 70 -0.37 -3.67 1.85
N PHE A 71 0.32 -4.70 1.37
CA PHE A 71 -0.30 -5.97 0.97
C PHE A 71 -1.01 -6.65 2.15
N THR A 72 -0.35 -6.79 3.29
CA THR A 72 -0.90 -7.42 4.49
C THR A 72 -2.14 -6.68 4.99
N SER A 73 -2.08 -5.35 5.07
CA SER A 73 -3.21 -4.51 5.46
C SER A 73 -4.40 -4.69 4.51
N CYS A 74 -4.15 -4.75 3.20
CA CYS A 74 -5.20 -5.01 2.22
C CYS A 74 -5.82 -6.41 2.37
N CYS A 75 -4.99 -7.42 2.62
CA CYS A 75 -5.43 -8.80 2.83
C CYS A 75 -6.31 -8.89 4.08
N LEU A 76 -5.85 -8.33 5.20
CA LEU A 76 -6.61 -8.30 6.46
C LEU A 76 -7.93 -7.54 6.31
N ARG A 77 -7.93 -6.40 5.60
CA ARG A 77 -9.18 -5.65 5.34
C ARG A 77 -10.17 -6.47 4.51
N LYS A 78 -9.69 -7.18 3.47
CA LYS A 78 -10.53 -8.05 2.66
C LYS A 78 -11.09 -9.21 3.49
N LEU A 79 -10.24 -9.87 4.27
CA LEU A 79 -10.62 -10.96 5.17
C LEU A 79 -11.67 -10.50 6.18
N HIS A 80 -11.46 -9.37 6.84
CA HIS A 80 -12.44 -8.79 7.76
C HIS A 80 -13.78 -8.51 7.10
N ASN A 81 -13.79 -8.00 5.86
CA ASN A 81 -15.03 -7.76 5.13
C ASN A 81 -15.76 -9.06 4.82
N ILE A 82 -15.04 -10.14 4.50
CA ILE A 82 -15.62 -11.48 4.28
C ILE A 82 -16.21 -12.02 5.58
N LEU A 83 -15.46 -11.97 6.68
CA LEU A 83 -15.91 -12.45 7.99
C LEU A 83 -17.06 -11.62 8.58
N ARG A 84 -17.25 -10.38 8.14
CA ARG A 84 -18.39 -9.55 8.54
C ARG A 84 -19.67 -9.88 7.76
N ASP A 85 -19.54 -10.52 6.60
CA ASP A 85 -20.65 -10.85 5.71
C ASP A 85 -20.86 -12.37 5.66
N SER A 86 -21.78 -12.87 6.49
CA SER A 86 -22.13 -14.30 6.54
C SER A 86 -22.78 -14.82 5.26
N SER A 87 -23.24 -13.93 4.36
CA SER A 87 -23.75 -14.33 3.04
C SER A 87 -22.65 -14.46 1.99
N HIS A 88 -21.43 -14.02 2.32
CA HIS A 88 -20.31 -14.06 1.40
C HIS A 88 -19.90 -15.51 1.10
N PRO A 89 -19.67 -15.90 -0.16
CA PRO A 89 -19.38 -17.29 -0.54
C PRO A 89 -18.10 -17.83 0.10
N ALA A 90 -17.16 -16.95 0.44
CA ALA A 90 -15.92 -17.33 1.12
C ALA A 90 -15.98 -17.26 2.66
N TYR A 91 -17.13 -16.93 3.28
CA TYR A 91 -17.26 -16.79 4.74
C TYR A 91 -16.79 -18.06 5.46
N ASN A 92 -17.37 -19.22 5.09
CA ASN A 92 -17.06 -20.51 5.71
C ASN A 92 -15.58 -20.89 5.55
N LEU A 93 -14.96 -20.55 4.40
CA LEU A 93 -13.55 -20.85 4.14
C LEU A 93 -12.62 -20.06 5.07
N CYS A 94 -13.02 -18.84 5.45
CA CYS A 94 -12.24 -17.99 6.33
C CYS A 94 -12.47 -18.29 7.82
N GLU A 95 -13.68 -18.70 8.20
CA GLU A 95 -14.02 -19.10 9.57
C GLU A 95 -13.34 -20.42 9.99
N LEU A 96 -13.12 -21.34 9.05
CA LEU A 96 -12.52 -22.65 9.28
C LEU A 96 -10.99 -22.65 9.49
N LEU A 97 -10.30 -21.52 9.28
CA LEU A 97 -8.85 -21.45 9.47
C LEU A 97 -8.53 -21.33 10.97
N PRO A 98 -7.74 -22.25 11.57
CA PRO A 98 -7.35 -22.15 12.97
C PRO A 98 -6.49 -20.90 13.20
N SER A 99 -6.76 -20.22 14.31
CA SER A 99 -6.10 -18.98 14.75
C SER A 99 -4.64 -19.18 15.14
#